data_AF-H6LE12-F1
#
_entry.id   AF-H6LE12-F1
#
_cell.length_a   1.000
_cell.length_b   1.000
_cell.length_c   1.000
_cell.angle_alpha   90.00
_cell.angle_beta   90.00
_cell.angle_gamma   90.00
#
_symmetry.space_group_name_H-M   'P 1'
#
loop_
_entity.id
_entity.type
_entity.pdbx_description
1 polymer ?
#
loop_
_entity_poly.entity_id
_entity_poly.type
_entity_poly.pdbx_seq_one_letter_code
_entity_poly.pdbx_strand_id
1 'polypeptide(L)'
;MKKIYSFLFILLLALPCCGCGSTTPPPLSQIETELLTVSQNLNGMVKGDGKALKRYYGLNLNDFEEVLIYVPANYMDVSELLVIKTKNTEQLDLVEDAIDTRLAKQQESFAGYGPEQVALLDDYELKIIDNTVFYCVSPEAPQLKSTFVKGMNN
;
A
#
# COMPACT_ATOMS: atom_id res chain seq x y z
N MET A 1 39.76 38.89 -46.24
CA MET A 1 38.36 38.42 -46.31
C MET A 1 37.75 38.50 -44.91
N LYS A 2 36.66 39.27 -44.78
CA LYS A 2 35.53 39.26 -43.81
C LYS A 2 35.70 38.52 -42.47
N LYS A 3 35.23 38.97 -41.30
CA LYS A 3 34.66 40.19 -40.71
C LYS A 3 34.53 39.84 -39.19
N ILE A 4 34.89 40.76 -38.30
CA ILE A 4 34.60 40.72 -36.85
C ILE A 4 33.09 40.84 -36.64
N TYR A 5 32.50 40.04 -35.73
CA TYR A 5 31.43 40.50 -34.83
C TYR A 5 31.43 39.73 -33.51
N SER A 6 31.63 40.50 -32.44
CA SER A 6 31.17 40.25 -31.06
C SER A 6 29.65 40.03 -31.05
N PHE A 7 29.19 39.03 -30.29
CA PHE A 7 27.82 39.00 -29.78
C PHE A 7 27.84 38.62 -28.30
N LEU A 8 27.70 39.68 -27.51
CA LEU A 8 27.29 39.73 -26.11
C LEU A 8 25.79 39.36 -26.01
N PHE A 9 25.36 38.92 -24.82
CA PHE A 9 23.97 38.81 -24.32
C PHE A 9 23.21 37.55 -24.83
N ILE A 10 22.75 36.62 -23.97
CA ILE A 10 21.65 36.79 -23.00
C ILE A 10 21.69 35.69 -21.90
N LEU A 11 21.53 36.15 -20.67
CA LEU A 11 21.10 35.48 -19.43
C LEU A 11 19.70 34.85 -19.56
N LEU A 12 19.46 33.61 -19.12
CA LEU A 12 18.16 32.95 -18.74
C LEU A 12 18.29 31.43 -19.01
N LEU A 13 18.07 30.44 -18.14
CA LEU A 13 17.50 30.30 -16.80
C LEU A 13 18.39 29.27 -16.08
N ALA A 14 18.82 29.56 -14.86
CA ALA A 14 18.91 28.48 -13.88
C ALA A 14 17.46 28.05 -13.61
N LEU A 15 17.05 26.86 -14.01
CA LEU A 15 15.94 26.19 -13.34
C LEU A 15 16.53 25.60 -12.06
N PRO A 16 16.33 26.20 -10.88
CA PRO A 16 16.27 25.36 -9.69
C PRO A 16 14.98 24.56 -9.87
N CYS A 17 15.09 23.34 -10.36
CA CYS A 17 14.07 22.33 -10.08
C CYS A 17 14.21 21.94 -8.60
N CYS A 18 14.08 22.94 -7.71
CA CYS A 18 13.68 22.73 -6.34
C CYS A 18 12.17 22.59 -6.37
N GLY A 19 11.71 21.51 -7.00
CA GLY A 19 10.42 20.92 -6.68
C GLY A 19 10.54 20.23 -5.33
N CYS A 20 10.81 20.99 -4.25
CA CYS A 20 10.36 20.59 -2.92
C CYS A 20 8.84 20.82 -2.90
N GLY A 21 8.11 20.01 -3.67
CA GLY A 21 6.74 19.73 -3.31
C GLY A 21 6.85 18.87 -2.07
N SER A 22 6.62 19.44 -0.89
CA SER A 22 6.24 18.65 0.27
C SER A 22 4.85 18.11 -0.03
N THR A 23 4.77 17.10 -0.89
CA THR A 23 3.55 16.36 -1.16
C THR A 23 3.33 15.49 0.07
N THR A 24 2.57 16.00 1.02
CA THR A 24 2.02 15.17 2.09
C THR A 24 1.31 14.00 1.42
N PRO A 25 1.61 12.74 1.81
CA PRO A 25 0.94 11.59 1.23
C PRO A 25 -0.58 11.76 1.30
N PRO A 26 -1.33 11.39 0.24
CA PRO A 26 -2.77 11.54 0.21
C PRO A 26 -3.43 10.77 1.37
N PRO A 27 -4.60 11.22 1.85
CA PRO A 27 -5.33 10.52 2.89
C PRO A 27 -5.76 9.14 2.38
N LEU A 28 -5.76 8.13 3.26
CA LEU A 28 -6.13 6.76 2.88
C LEU A 28 -7.59 6.65 2.44
N SER A 29 -8.46 7.61 2.80
CA SER A 29 -9.84 7.66 2.30
C SER A 29 -9.93 7.89 0.79
N GLN A 30 -9.01 8.66 0.20
CA GLN A 30 -8.92 8.82 -1.25
C GLN A 30 -8.43 7.53 -1.90
N ILE A 31 -7.35 6.96 -1.35
CA ILE A 31 -6.78 5.68 -1.82
C ILE A 31 -7.82 4.56 -1.75
N GLU A 32 -8.58 4.47 -0.65
CA GLU A 32 -9.68 3.50 -0.49
C GLU A 32 -10.69 3.60 -1.64
N THR A 33 -11.08 4.82 -2.01
CA THR A 33 -12.06 5.04 -3.09
C THR A 33 -11.54 4.52 -4.44
N GLU A 34 -10.26 4.76 -4.73
CA GLU A 34 -9.61 4.28 -5.96
C GLU A 34 -9.51 2.74 -5.97
N LEU A 35 -9.10 2.13 -4.85
CA LEU A 35 -9.01 0.67 -4.70
C LEU A 35 -10.38 -0.02 -4.85
N LEU A 36 -11.42 0.52 -4.22
CA LEU A 36 -12.79 -0.01 -4.34
C LEU A 36 -13.32 0.09 -5.78
N THR A 37 -12.96 1.15 -6.49
CA THR A 37 -13.38 1.37 -7.88
C THR A 37 -12.78 0.33 -8.84
N VAL A 38 -11.50 -0.02 -8.67
CA VAL A 38 -10.82 -0.93 -9.60
C VAL A 38 -11.12 -2.42 -9.37
N SER A 39 -11.63 -2.78 -8.18
CA SER A 39 -11.78 -4.17 -7.73
C SER A 39 -13.22 -4.52 -7.31
N GLN A 40 -14.21 -3.84 -7.88
CA GLN A 40 -15.64 -4.07 -7.60
C GLN A 40 -15.97 -4.13 -6.10
N ASN A 41 -15.47 -3.16 -5.33
CA ASN A 41 -15.55 -3.10 -3.86
C ASN A 41 -14.82 -4.23 -3.12
N LEU A 42 -13.70 -4.72 -3.68
CA LEU A 42 -12.81 -5.75 -3.11
C LEU A 42 -13.55 -7.07 -2.89
N ASN A 43 -14.04 -7.64 -3.99
CA ASN A 43 -14.81 -8.89 -4.05
C ASN A 43 -14.30 -9.97 -3.06
N GLY A 44 -15.21 -10.56 -2.30
CA GLY A 44 -14.90 -11.56 -1.28
C GLY A 44 -14.40 -11.00 0.06
N MET A 45 -14.17 -9.68 0.17
CA MET A 45 -13.72 -9.03 1.40
C MET A 45 -14.82 -8.17 2.04
N VAL A 46 -14.67 -7.90 3.34
CA VAL A 46 -15.50 -6.97 4.11
C VAL A 46 -14.63 -5.98 4.86
N LYS A 47 -15.08 -4.73 4.97
CA LYS A 47 -14.34 -3.68 5.69
C LYS A 47 -14.24 -4.06 7.17
N GLY A 48 -13.01 -4.11 7.67
CA GLY A 48 -12.71 -4.38 9.07
C GLY A 48 -12.70 -3.10 9.92
N ASP A 49 -12.74 -3.28 11.23
CA ASP A 49 -12.59 -2.24 12.23
C ASP A 49 -11.32 -2.47 13.08
N GLY A 50 -11.13 -1.65 14.12
CA GLY A 50 -10.00 -1.84 15.05
C GLY A 50 -10.01 -3.18 15.78
N LYS A 51 -11.16 -3.85 15.93
CA LYS A 51 -11.22 -5.20 16.51
C LYS A 51 -10.70 -6.24 15.51
N ALA A 52 -11.04 -6.09 14.23
CA ALA A 52 -10.50 -6.92 13.16
C ALA A 52 -8.97 -6.78 13.09
N LEU A 53 -8.45 -5.55 13.09
CA LEU A 53 -7.01 -5.29 13.09
C LEU A 53 -6.30 -5.99 14.26
N LYS A 54 -6.82 -5.83 15.47
CA LYS A 54 -6.27 -6.48 16.66
C LYS A 54 -6.34 -8.01 16.60
N ARG A 55 -7.45 -8.54 16.09
CA ARG A 55 -7.67 -9.99 15.99
C ARG A 55 -6.70 -10.66 15.01
N TYR A 56 -6.53 -10.07 13.82
CA TYR A 56 -5.79 -10.71 12.73
C TYR A 56 -4.30 -10.38 12.77
N TYR A 57 -3.95 -9.14 13.13
CA TYR A 57 -2.56 -8.64 13.10
C TYR A 57 -1.98 -8.37 14.49
N GLY A 58 -2.79 -8.40 15.56
CA GLY A 58 -2.30 -8.06 16.91
C GLY A 58 -2.05 -6.56 17.12
N LEU A 59 -2.40 -5.72 16.13
CA LEU A 59 -2.15 -4.29 16.11
C LEU A 59 -3.33 -3.48 16.69
N ASN A 60 -3.09 -2.35 17.35
CA ASN A 60 -4.17 -1.46 17.79
C ASN A 60 -4.31 -0.25 16.85
N LEU A 61 -5.55 0.05 16.45
CA LEU A 61 -5.85 1.11 15.48
C LEU A 61 -5.33 2.49 15.91
N ASN A 62 -5.38 2.80 17.21
CA ASN A 62 -4.96 4.10 17.75
C ASN A 62 -3.43 4.32 17.71
N ASP A 63 -2.65 3.27 17.43
CA ASP A 63 -1.19 3.35 17.42
C ASP A 63 -0.66 3.95 16.10
N PHE A 64 -1.50 4.01 15.06
CA PHE A 64 -1.15 4.46 13.70
C PHE A 64 -1.85 5.77 13.31
N GLU A 65 -1.42 6.38 12.21
CA GLU A 65 -1.99 7.63 11.70
C GLU A 65 -3.31 7.35 10.97
N GLU A 66 -3.30 6.41 10.03
CA GLU A 66 -4.47 5.97 9.27
C GLU A 66 -4.38 4.46 9.03
N VAL A 67 -5.53 3.78 9.09
CA VAL A 67 -5.61 2.33 8.83
C VAL A 67 -6.78 2.05 7.92
N LEU A 68 -6.51 1.30 6.85
CA LEU A 68 -7.50 0.67 5.99
C LEU A 68 -7.35 -0.84 6.10
N ILE A 69 -8.42 -1.55 6.43
CA ILE A 69 -8.40 -2.99 6.56
C ILE A 69 -9.66 -3.60 5.93
N TYR A 70 -9.46 -4.59 5.08
CA TYR A 70 -10.49 -5.47 4.56
C TYR A 70 -10.06 -6.91 4.82
N VAL A 71 -10.97 -7.69 5.37
CA VAL A 71 -10.73 -9.07 5.79
C VAL A 71 -11.63 -10.01 4.99
N PRO A 72 -11.34 -11.31 4.94
CA PRO A 72 -12.18 -12.25 4.20
C PRO A 72 -13.63 -12.21 4.72
N ALA A 73 -14.60 -12.17 3.80
CA ALA A 73 -16.02 -12.25 4.13
C ALA A 73 -16.41 -13.64 4.66
N ASN A 74 -15.64 -14.66 4.28
CA ASN A 74 -15.81 -16.06 4.67
C ASN A 74 -14.51 -16.59 5.29
N TYR A 75 -14.62 -17.38 6.36
CA TYR A 75 -13.48 -18.00 7.05
C TYR A 75 -12.70 -19.01 6.20
N MET A 76 -13.28 -19.48 5.09
CA MET A 76 -12.62 -20.37 4.12
C MET A 76 -11.86 -19.62 3.02
N ASP A 77 -11.89 -18.30 3.02
CA ASP A 77 -11.19 -17.43 2.08
C ASP A 77 -9.98 -16.77 2.77
N VAL A 78 -9.00 -16.37 1.98
CA VAL A 78 -7.77 -15.73 2.40
C VAL A 78 -7.60 -14.33 1.82
N SER A 79 -8.53 -13.90 0.96
CA SER A 79 -8.50 -12.59 0.33
C SER A 79 -8.59 -11.47 1.38
N GLU A 80 -7.55 -10.65 1.46
CA GLU A 80 -7.48 -9.52 2.40
C GLU A 80 -6.64 -8.36 1.87
N LEU A 81 -6.88 -7.17 2.44
CA LEU A 81 -6.14 -5.95 2.15
C LEU A 81 -5.88 -5.21 3.46
N LEU A 82 -4.63 -4.83 3.69
CA LEU A 82 -4.21 -3.98 4.78
C LEU A 82 -3.39 -2.81 4.22
N VAL A 83 -3.78 -1.59 4.57
CA VAL A 83 -2.96 -0.39 4.33
C VAL A 83 -2.82 0.37 5.65
N ILE A 84 -1.59 0.57 6.11
CA ILE A 84 -1.30 1.29 7.36
C ILE A 84 -0.34 2.43 7.08
N LYS A 85 -0.78 3.65 7.40
CA LYS A 85 0.07 4.82 7.50
C LYS A 85 0.56 4.95 8.94
N THR A 86 1.86 4.78 9.13
CA THR A 86 2.51 4.80 10.44
C THR A 86 2.84 6.22 10.88
N LYS A 87 2.97 6.47 12.19
CA LYS A 87 3.33 7.81 12.70
C LYS A 87 4.81 8.13 12.47
N ASN A 88 5.64 7.10 12.31
CA ASN A 88 7.07 7.20 12.03
C ASN A 88 7.59 5.90 11.42
N THR A 89 8.79 5.95 10.86
CA THR A 89 9.41 4.81 10.18
C THR A 89 9.75 3.64 11.10
N GLU A 90 9.92 3.86 12.41
CA GLU A 90 10.22 2.80 13.38
C GLU A 90 9.04 1.82 13.57
N GLN A 91 7.83 2.26 13.24
CA GLN A 91 6.64 1.41 13.29
C GLN A 91 6.46 0.54 12.03
N LEU A 92 7.27 0.73 10.97
CA LEU A 92 7.19 -0.08 9.75
C LEU A 92 7.51 -1.54 10.05
N ASP A 93 8.63 -1.79 10.74
CA ASP A 93 9.07 -3.14 11.14
C ASP A 93 7.97 -3.87 11.94
N LEU A 94 7.29 -3.15 12.85
CA LEU A 94 6.19 -3.71 13.65
C LEU A 94 4.98 -4.11 12.79
N VAL A 95 4.70 -3.40 11.70
CA VAL A 95 3.62 -3.75 10.77
C VAL A 95 4.03 -4.92 9.90
N GLU A 96 5.27 -4.95 9.40
CA GLU A 96 5.82 -6.06 8.61
C GLU A 96 5.83 -7.37 9.41
N ASP A 97 6.33 -7.36 10.65
CA ASP A 97 6.30 -8.52 11.55
C ASP A 97 4.89 -9.07 11.78
N ALA A 98 3.90 -8.16 11.90
CA ALA A 98 2.50 -8.53 12.07
C ALA A 98 1.91 -9.17 10.80
N ILE A 99 2.30 -8.67 9.62
CA ILE A 99 1.92 -9.24 8.32
C ILE A 99 2.55 -10.63 8.15
N ASP A 100 3.83 -10.79 8.42
CA ASP A 100 4.54 -12.08 8.31
C ASP A 100 3.93 -13.11 9.26
N THR A 101 3.62 -12.70 10.49
CA THR A 101 2.92 -13.55 11.47
C THR A 101 1.54 -13.97 10.97
N ARG A 102 0.79 -13.06 10.33
CA ARG A 102 -0.54 -13.33 9.78
C ARG A 102 -0.46 -14.31 8.61
N LEU A 103 0.45 -14.06 7.68
CA LEU A 103 0.69 -14.87 6.49
C LEU A 103 1.08 -16.30 6.87
N ALA A 104 2.07 -16.47 7.76
CA ALA A 104 2.52 -17.79 8.21
C ALA A 104 1.39 -18.60 8.87
N LYS A 105 0.57 -17.96 9.70
CA LYS A 105 -0.60 -18.62 10.34
C LYS A 105 -1.63 -19.08 9.33
N GLN A 106 -1.88 -18.28 8.28
CA GLN A 106 -2.81 -18.67 7.23
C GLN A 106 -2.26 -19.83 6.40
N GLN A 107 -0.99 -19.76 5.98
CA GLN A 107 -0.34 -20.85 5.25
C GLN A 107 -0.39 -22.16 6.06
N GLU A 108 -0.06 -22.11 7.35
CA GLU A 108 -0.17 -23.28 8.24
C GLU A 108 -1.61 -23.81 8.30
N SER A 109 -2.59 -22.90 8.44
CA SER A 109 -4.01 -23.28 8.54
C SER A 109 -4.52 -23.98 7.28
N PHE A 110 -4.07 -23.59 6.08
CA PHE A 110 -4.55 -24.12 4.81
C PHE A 110 -3.64 -25.19 4.18
N ALA A 111 -2.42 -25.40 4.68
CA ALA A 111 -1.41 -26.29 4.10
C ALA A 111 -1.91 -27.71 3.77
N GLY A 112 -2.84 -28.25 4.58
CA GLY A 112 -3.33 -29.62 4.43
C GLY A 112 -4.57 -29.81 3.55
N TYR A 113 -5.28 -28.73 3.19
CA TYR A 113 -6.59 -28.85 2.52
C TYR A 113 -6.94 -27.72 1.54
N GLY A 114 -6.21 -26.60 1.55
CA GLY A 114 -6.48 -25.43 0.73
C GLY A 114 -5.32 -25.05 -0.17
N PRO A 115 -4.94 -25.89 -1.17
CA PRO A 115 -3.82 -25.59 -2.05
C PRO A 115 -4.01 -24.29 -2.85
N GLU A 116 -5.25 -23.96 -3.23
CA GLU A 116 -5.56 -22.70 -3.91
C GLU A 116 -5.38 -21.49 -2.99
N GLN A 117 -5.78 -21.61 -1.71
CA GLN A 117 -5.57 -20.59 -0.70
C GLN A 117 -4.08 -20.39 -0.41
N VAL A 118 -3.30 -21.47 -0.30
CA VAL A 118 -1.85 -21.39 -0.10
C VAL A 118 -1.18 -20.72 -1.30
N ALA A 119 -1.54 -21.09 -2.53
CA ALA A 119 -1.00 -20.43 -3.71
C ALA A 119 -1.32 -18.92 -3.71
N LEU A 120 -2.53 -18.54 -3.31
CA LEU A 120 -2.90 -17.12 -3.23
C LEU A 120 -2.14 -16.36 -2.14
N LEU A 121 -1.88 -17.02 -0.99
CA LEU A 121 -1.06 -16.48 0.09
C LEU A 121 0.40 -16.34 -0.35
N ASP A 122 0.94 -17.27 -1.12
CA ASP A 122 2.31 -17.21 -1.66
C ASP A 122 2.48 -16.08 -2.69
N ASP A 123 1.40 -15.76 -3.42
CA ASP A 123 1.32 -14.67 -4.41
C ASP A 123 0.87 -13.32 -3.80
N TYR A 124 1.06 -13.13 -2.49
CA TYR A 124 0.75 -11.85 -1.84
C TYR A 124 1.55 -10.68 -2.43
N GLU A 125 0.99 -9.49 -2.33
CA GLU A 125 1.64 -8.25 -2.75
C GLU A 125 1.91 -7.35 -1.55
N LEU A 126 3.17 -6.96 -1.38
CA LEU A 126 3.63 -6.03 -0.35
C LEU A 126 4.31 -4.82 -1.00
N LYS A 127 3.99 -3.62 -0.51
CA LYS A 127 4.66 -2.39 -0.95
C LYS A 127 4.73 -1.37 0.17
N ILE A 128 5.90 -0.75 0.32
CA ILE A 128 6.09 0.39 1.22
C ILE A 128 6.39 1.64 0.37
N ILE A 129 5.69 2.73 0.69
CA ILE A 129 5.94 4.09 0.17
C ILE A 129 5.93 5.04 1.37
N ASP A 130 7.04 5.73 1.59
CA ASP A 130 7.28 6.56 2.77
C ASP A 130 7.01 5.79 4.07
N ASN A 131 6.10 6.28 4.91
CA ASN A 131 5.67 5.68 6.16
C ASN A 131 4.39 4.81 6.00
N THR A 132 4.04 4.41 4.78
CA THR A 132 2.80 3.67 4.49
C THR A 132 3.09 2.27 3.93
N VAL A 133 2.55 1.26 4.60
CA VAL A 133 2.60 -0.15 4.18
C VAL A 133 1.31 -0.53 3.48
N PHE A 134 1.41 -1.19 2.34
CA PHE A 134 0.34 -1.88 1.62
C PHE A 134 0.65 -3.38 1.62
N TYR A 135 -0.33 -4.18 2.00
CA TYR A 135 -0.32 -5.64 1.94
C TYR A 135 -1.64 -6.14 1.36
N CYS A 136 -1.60 -7.05 0.40
CA CYS A 136 -2.80 -7.62 -0.19
C CYS A 136 -2.61 -9.08 -0.60
N VAL A 137 -3.60 -9.90 -0.25
CA VAL A 137 -3.80 -11.26 -0.76
C VAL A 137 -5.09 -11.21 -1.56
N SER A 138 -5.01 -11.43 -2.87
CA SER A 138 -6.17 -11.39 -3.77
C SER A 138 -5.74 -11.81 -5.17
N PRO A 139 -6.63 -12.42 -5.97
CA PRO A 139 -6.36 -12.63 -7.40
C PRO A 139 -6.07 -11.30 -8.14
N GLU A 140 -6.51 -10.17 -7.58
CA GLU A 140 -6.33 -8.82 -8.13
C GLU A 140 -5.21 -8.04 -7.41
N ALA A 141 -4.43 -8.68 -6.53
CA ALA A 141 -3.39 -8.02 -5.72
C ALA A 141 -2.39 -7.19 -6.57
N PRO A 142 -1.90 -7.66 -7.73
CA PRO A 142 -1.00 -6.84 -8.57
C PRO A 142 -1.65 -5.56 -9.11
N GLN A 143 -2.94 -5.61 -9.45
CA GLN A 143 -3.70 -4.44 -9.89
C GLN A 143 -3.93 -3.46 -8.74
N LEU A 144 -4.33 -3.98 -7.57
CA LEU A 144 -4.53 -3.18 -6.36
C LEU A 144 -3.23 -2.49 -5.92
N LYS A 145 -2.10 -3.20 -5.95
CA LYS A 145 -0.77 -2.61 -5.70
C LYS A 145 -0.46 -1.49 -6.69
N SER A 146 -0.71 -1.71 -7.98
CA SER A 146 -0.48 -0.68 -9.02
C SER A 146 -1.33 0.56 -8.78
N THR A 147 -2.60 0.39 -8.41
CA THR A 147 -3.51 1.49 -8.06
C THR A 147 -3.02 2.21 -6.81
N PHE A 148 -2.63 1.48 -5.75
CA PHE A 148 -2.04 2.08 -4.54
C PHE A 148 -0.80 2.91 -4.88
N VAL A 149 0.15 2.36 -5.63
CA VAL A 149 1.38 3.07 -6.03
C VAL A 149 1.05 4.35 -6.82
N LYS A 150 0.09 4.31 -7.74
CA LYS A 150 -0.33 5.50 -8.49
C LYS A 150 -0.96 6.53 -7.58
N GLY A 151 -1.90 6.11 -6.72
CA GLY A 151 -2.58 6.99 -5.77
C GLY A 151 -1.60 7.71 -4.86
N MET A 152 -0.58 7.01 -4.34
CA MET A 152 0.45 7.58 -3.46
C MET A 152 1.40 8.57 -4.15
N ASN A 153 1.51 8.55 -5.48
CA ASN A 153 2.41 9.42 -6.25
C ASN A 153 1.70 10.61 -6.93
N ASN A 154 0.38 10.73 -6.76
CA ASN A 154 -0.43 11.83 -7.30
C ASN A 154 -0.46 13.02 -6.34
#